data_AF-A0A820CTT0-F1
#
_entry.id   AF-A0A820CTT0-F1
#
_cell.length_a   1.000
_cell.length_b   1.000
_cell.length_c   1.000
_cell.angle_alpha   90.00
_cell.angle_beta   90.00
_cell.angle_gamma   90.00
#
_symmetry.space_group_name_H-M   'P 1'
#
loop_
_entity.id
_entity.type
_entity.pdbx_description
1 polymer ?
#
loop_
_entity_poly.entity_id
_entity_poly.type
_entity_poly.pdbx_seq_one_letter_code
_entity_poly.pdbx_strand_id
1 'polypeptide(L)'
;NINSHVWNSLRLKPPPLNDTLTGWRVEFRPMDIQISDFENAALVVFVALLTRVIITYDLDLTIPISQVDENMDIAHYRDSVRREKFYFRYGTYTSQIFMNEIINGNKDFPGLVPLVRKYIHEREDMDENTRHTIEQYLLLISKRADGTLLTNASWIREFVLSHSSYKQDSVISEEIQYDLIWKMVQITNEHKKLSTN
;
A
#
# COMPACT_ATOMS: atom_id res chain seq x y z
N ASN A 1 -13.34 23.54 15.87
CA ASN A 1 -12.37 23.03 14.87
C ASN A 1 -12.93 21.73 14.27
N ILE A 2 -13.96 21.80 13.41
CA ILE A 2 -14.74 20.60 12.99
C ILE A 2 -13.94 19.68 12.06
N ASN A 3 -13.10 20.25 11.19
CA ASN A 3 -12.36 19.50 10.17
C ASN A 3 -11.37 18.48 10.78
N SER A 4 -10.71 18.82 11.90
CA SER A 4 -9.74 17.91 12.55
C SER A 4 -10.39 16.67 13.18
N HIS A 5 -11.70 16.72 13.48
CA HIS A 5 -12.45 15.65 14.13
C HIS A 5 -13.24 14.76 13.15
N VAL A 6 -13.07 14.95 11.84
CA VAL A 6 -13.65 14.08 10.80
C VAL A 6 -12.56 13.20 10.23
N TRP A 7 -12.61 11.89 10.51
CA TRP A 7 -11.59 10.91 10.14
C TRP A 7 -12.06 10.00 9.01
N ASN A 8 -12.04 10.53 7.79
CA ASN A 8 -12.32 9.77 6.57
C ASN A 8 -11.01 9.16 5.99
N SER A 9 -11.15 8.32 4.96
CA SER A 9 -10.04 7.74 4.18
C SER A 9 -9.19 8.81 3.49
N LEU A 10 -9.80 9.89 3.02
CA LEU A 10 -9.12 11.10 2.51
C LEU A 10 -9.54 12.33 3.29
N ARG A 11 -8.64 13.30 3.43
CA ARG A 11 -8.95 14.62 4.00
C ARG A 11 -8.44 15.74 3.11
N LEU A 12 -9.35 16.61 2.68
CA LEU A 12 -9.00 17.86 2.02
C LEU A 12 -8.63 18.91 3.07
N LYS A 13 -7.42 19.46 2.95
CA LYS A 13 -6.87 20.45 3.86
C LYS A 13 -6.75 21.79 3.15
N PRO A 14 -7.54 22.81 3.55
CA PRO A 14 -7.40 24.15 3.00
C PRO A 14 -6.04 24.75 3.38
N PRO A 15 -5.58 25.75 2.62
CA PRO A 15 -4.39 26.52 2.99
C PRO A 15 -4.59 27.21 4.35
N PRO A 16 -3.57 27.30 5.21
CA PRO A 16 -3.66 28.07 6.45
C PRO A 16 -3.84 29.56 6.14
N LEU A 17 -4.67 30.27 6.91
CA LEU A 17 -4.96 31.69 6.68
C LEU A 17 -3.72 32.60 6.73
N ASN A 18 -2.70 32.21 7.51
CA ASN A 18 -1.48 33.00 7.76
C ASN A 18 -0.25 32.47 7.02
N ASP A 19 -0.43 31.55 6.08
CA ASP A 19 0.65 30.95 5.30
C ASP A 19 0.32 31.03 3.81
N THR A 20 0.99 31.93 3.10
CA THR A 20 0.79 32.15 1.66
C THR A 20 1.54 31.15 0.79
N LEU A 21 2.44 30.33 1.38
CA LEU A 21 3.23 29.34 0.65
C LEU A 21 2.48 28.01 0.52
N THR A 22 1.75 27.62 1.56
CA THR A 22 1.04 26.34 1.58
C THR A 22 -0.27 26.41 0.78
N GLY A 23 -0.36 25.62 -0.28
CA GLY A 23 -1.59 25.45 -1.07
C GLY A 23 -2.60 24.45 -0.49
N TRP A 24 -3.59 24.09 -1.32
CA TRP A 24 -4.53 23.00 -1.02
C TRP A 24 -3.79 21.65 -0.96
N ARG A 25 -4.15 20.82 0.01
CA ARG A 25 -3.51 19.51 0.21
C ARG A 25 -4.55 18.42 0.39
N VAL A 26 -4.20 17.22 -0.03
CA VAL A 26 -4.96 16.00 0.23
C VAL A 26 -4.13 15.11 1.14
N GLU A 27 -4.75 14.59 2.18
CA GLU A 27 -4.14 13.64 3.12
C GLU A 27 -4.71 12.24 2.85
N PHE A 28 -3.83 11.31 2.49
CA PHE A 28 -4.13 9.89 2.26
C PHE A 28 -3.95 9.11 3.56
N ARG A 29 -5.02 8.51 4.08
CA ARG A 29 -5.11 7.94 5.43
C ARG A 29 -5.35 6.42 5.54
N PRO A 30 -5.67 5.62 4.50
CA PRO A 30 -5.99 4.20 4.68
C PRO A 30 -4.80 3.27 4.99
N MET A 31 -3.56 3.74 4.89
CA MET A 31 -2.39 2.84 4.96
C MET A 31 -2.12 2.38 6.38
N ASP A 32 -2.09 1.05 6.58
CA ASP A 32 -1.54 0.44 7.78
C ASP A 32 -0.02 0.66 7.87
N ILE A 33 0.48 0.79 9.09
CA ILE A 33 1.93 0.82 9.34
C ILE A 33 2.55 -0.56 9.09
N GLN A 34 3.70 -0.58 8.44
CA GLN A 34 4.47 -1.79 8.15
C GLN A 34 5.59 -1.99 9.18
N ILE A 35 6.13 -3.22 9.26
CA ILE A 35 7.12 -3.62 10.26
C ILE A 35 8.47 -2.91 10.06
N SER A 36 8.90 -2.72 8.81
CA SER A 36 10.18 -2.07 8.49
C SER A 36 10.00 -0.68 7.88
N ASP A 37 11.00 0.18 8.11
CA ASP A 37 11.08 1.51 7.48
C ASP A 37 11.12 1.42 5.95
N PHE A 38 11.72 0.36 5.40
CA PHE A 38 11.77 0.10 3.96
C PHE A 38 10.38 -0.09 3.37
N GLU A 39 9.53 -0.92 4.00
CA GLU A 39 8.16 -1.15 3.53
C GLU A 39 7.30 0.11 3.65
N ASN A 40 7.46 0.86 4.74
CA ASN A 40 6.76 2.13 4.94
C ASN A 40 7.17 3.15 3.87
N ALA A 41 8.48 3.29 3.60
CA ALA A 41 8.99 4.15 2.54
C ALA A 41 8.46 3.73 1.16
N ALA A 42 8.44 2.43 0.87
CA ALA A 42 7.93 1.90 -0.40
C ALA A 42 6.48 2.35 -0.67
N LEU A 43 5.62 2.23 0.34
CA LEU A 43 4.21 2.60 0.23
C LEU A 43 4.01 4.11 0.09
N VAL A 44 4.76 4.91 0.85
CA VAL A 44 4.71 6.39 0.77
C VAL A 44 5.18 6.87 -0.60
N VAL A 45 6.32 6.36 -1.08
CA VAL A 45 6.88 6.72 -2.38
C VAL A 45 5.94 6.29 -3.50
N PHE A 46 5.33 5.10 -3.42
CA PHE A 46 4.36 4.64 -4.40
C PHE A 46 3.13 5.56 -4.47
N VAL A 47 2.53 5.93 -3.34
CA VAL A 47 1.38 6.85 -3.33
C VAL A 47 1.78 8.21 -3.90
N ALA A 48 2.96 8.74 -3.52
CA ALA A 48 3.45 10.01 -4.05
C ALA A 48 3.64 9.98 -5.57
N LEU A 49 4.26 8.93 -6.11
CA LEU A 49 4.45 8.75 -7.55
C LEU A 49 3.12 8.51 -8.26
N LEU A 50 2.22 7.73 -7.67
CA LEU A 50 0.90 7.46 -8.25
C LEU A 50 0.09 8.75 -8.40
N THR A 51 0.15 9.69 -7.45
CA THR A 51 -0.51 11.00 -7.63
C THR A 51 0.04 11.77 -8.83
N ARG A 52 1.35 11.66 -9.10
CA ARG A 52 1.96 12.28 -10.29
C ARG A 52 1.52 11.58 -11.57
N VAL A 53 1.48 10.26 -11.57
CA VAL A 53 0.99 9.44 -12.70
C VAL A 53 -0.46 9.80 -13.05
N ILE A 54 -1.34 9.90 -12.05
CA ILE A 54 -2.75 10.27 -12.26
C ILE A 54 -2.85 11.64 -12.93
N ILE A 55 -2.10 12.64 -12.45
CA ILE A 55 -2.11 14.00 -13.00
C ILE A 55 -1.46 14.05 -14.40
N THR A 56 -0.31 13.40 -14.59
CA THR A 56 0.46 13.47 -15.84
C THR A 56 -0.22 12.75 -16.98
N TYR A 57 -0.90 11.64 -16.72
CA TYR A 57 -1.59 10.86 -17.75
C TYR A 57 -3.10 11.09 -17.80
N ASP A 58 -3.62 12.06 -17.04
CA ASP A 58 -5.05 12.40 -16.95
C ASP A 58 -5.92 11.14 -16.73
N LEU A 59 -5.54 10.34 -15.73
CA LEU A 59 -6.19 9.07 -15.47
C LEU A 59 -7.55 9.27 -14.81
N ASP A 60 -8.62 8.90 -15.52
CA ASP A 60 -9.96 8.81 -14.95
C ASP A 60 -10.17 7.47 -14.24
N LEU A 61 -10.03 7.50 -12.91
CA LEU A 61 -10.25 6.35 -12.00
C LEU A 61 -11.56 6.45 -11.23
N THR A 62 -12.50 7.30 -11.68
CA THR A 62 -13.72 7.62 -10.95
C THR A 62 -14.69 6.44 -10.93
N ILE A 63 -15.16 6.05 -9.75
CA ILE A 63 -16.25 5.08 -9.57
C ILE A 63 -17.33 5.65 -8.64
N PRO A 64 -18.58 5.18 -8.73
CA PRO A 64 -19.63 5.51 -7.75
C PRO A 64 -19.16 5.32 -6.31
N ILE A 65 -19.50 6.27 -5.42
CA ILE A 65 -19.09 6.21 -4.01
C ILE A 65 -19.58 4.94 -3.30
N SER A 66 -20.74 4.41 -3.67
CA SER A 66 -21.25 3.15 -3.13
C SER A 66 -20.34 1.95 -3.42
N GLN A 67 -19.64 1.96 -4.56
CA GLN A 67 -18.65 0.92 -4.90
C GLN A 67 -17.33 1.13 -4.16
N VAL A 68 -17.01 2.37 -3.80
CA VAL A 68 -15.87 2.66 -2.90
C VAL A 68 -16.16 2.13 -1.50
N ASP A 69 -17.37 2.35 -0.99
CA ASP A 69 -17.81 1.85 0.32
C ASP A 69 -17.78 0.31 0.34
N GLU A 70 -18.29 -0.35 -0.71
CA GLU A 70 -18.22 -1.81 -0.83
C GLU A 70 -16.78 -2.33 -0.92
N ASN A 71 -15.90 -1.64 -1.64
CA ASN A 71 -14.46 -1.95 -1.64
C ASN A 71 -13.85 -1.86 -0.25
N MET A 72 -14.27 -0.89 0.57
CA MET A 72 -13.80 -0.77 1.96
C MET A 72 -14.25 -1.95 2.80
N ASP A 73 -15.48 -2.45 2.64
CA ASP A 73 -15.94 -3.65 3.33
C ASP A 73 -15.14 -4.89 2.90
N ILE A 74 -14.97 -5.08 1.58
CA ILE A 74 -14.20 -6.19 1.00
C ILE A 74 -12.74 -6.18 1.48
N ALA A 75 -12.13 -5.01 1.65
CA ALA A 75 -10.75 -4.87 2.10
C ALA A 75 -10.48 -5.47 3.48
N HIS A 76 -11.50 -5.60 4.34
CA HIS A 76 -11.37 -6.17 5.68
C HIS A 76 -11.36 -7.69 5.72
N TYR A 77 -11.76 -8.37 4.63
CA TYR A 77 -11.77 -9.82 4.60
C TYR A 77 -10.35 -10.41 4.73
N ARG A 78 -10.28 -11.56 5.42
CA ARG A 78 -9.01 -12.27 5.58
C ARG A 78 -8.48 -12.67 4.21
N ASP A 79 -7.24 -12.28 3.94
CA ASP A 79 -6.55 -12.58 2.68
C ASP A 79 -7.20 -11.93 1.44
N SER A 80 -7.87 -10.78 1.66
CA SER A 80 -8.60 -10.05 0.63
C SER A 80 -7.72 -9.67 -0.57
N VAL A 81 -6.45 -9.33 -0.32
CA VAL A 81 -5.46 -9.00 -1.37
C VAL A 81 -5.32 -10.09 -2.45
N ARG A 82 -5.50 -11.38 -2.11
CA ARG A 82 -5.37 -12.50 -3.05
C ARG A 82 -6.71 -13.06 -3.52
N ARG A 83 -7.72 -13.00 -2.66
CA ARG A 83 -8.96 -13.79 -2.84
C ARG A 83 -10.12 -12.98 -3.38
N GLU A 84 -10.16 -11.70 -3.04
CA GLU A 84 -11.32 -10.86 -3.31
C GLU A 84 -11.08 -9.97 -4.53
N LYS A 85 -12.19 -9.51 -5.10
CA LYS A 85 -12.18 -8.58 -6.22
C LYS A 85 -12.71 -7.24 -5.79
N PHE A 86 -12.13 -6.18 -6.34
CA PHE A 86 -12.47 -4.81 -6.03
C PHE A 86 -13.04 -4.14 -7.27
N TYR A 87 -14.06 -3.31 -7.08
CA TYR A 87 -14.54 -2.41 -8.11
C TYR A 87 -13.43 -1.45 -8.50
N PHE A 88 -13.05 -1.51 -9.77
CA PHE A 88 -12.02 -0.65 -10.33
C PHE A 88 -12.43 -0.21 -11.73
N ARG A 89 -12.18 1.06 -12.04
CA ARG A 89 -12.39 1.61 -13.38
C ARG A 89 -11.15 1.38 -14.22
N TYR A 90 -11.35 0.76 -15.39
CA TYR A 90 -10.33 0.76 -16.44
C TYR A 90 -11.01 0.98 -17.79
N GLY A 91 -10.48 1.91 -18.57
CA GLY A 91 -11.13 2.38 -19.78
C GLY A 91 -12.45 3.10 -19.47
N THR A 92 -13.54 2.67 -20.09
CA THR A 92 -14.84 3.35 -20.00
C THR A 92 -15.80 2.74 -18.99
N TYR A 93 -15.49 1.57 -18.42
CA TYR A 93 -16.39 0.83 -17.52
C TYR A 93 -15.72 0.47 -16.20
N THR A 94 -16.56 0.18 -15.21
CA THR A 94 -16.13 -0.32 -13.90
C THR A 94 -16.43 -1.80 -13.82
N SER A 95 -15.48 -2.59 -13.32
CA SER A 95 -15.72 -4.01 -13.04
C SER A 95 -14.93 -4.46 -11.81
N GLN A 96 -15.26 -5.64 -11.30
CA GLN A 96 -14.56 -6.25 -10.19
C GLN A 96 -13.36 -7.06 -10.68
N ILE A 97 -12.15 -6.67 -10.25
CA ILE A 97 -10.89 -7.33 -10.62
C ILE A 97 -10.03 -7.57 -9.38
N PHE A 98 -9.09 -8.51 -9.46
CA PHE A 98 -8.20 -8.83 -8.33
C PHE A 98 -7.19 -7.71 -8.06
N MET A 99 -6.68 -7.62 -6.84
CA MET A 99 -5.63 -6.67 -6.49
C MET A 99 -4.39 -6.82 -7.40
N ASN A 100 -4.02 -8.06 -7.74
CA ASN A 100 -2.95 -8.32 -8.69
C ASN A 100 -3.19 -7.62 -10.04
N GLU A 101 -4.42 -7.65 -10.56
CA GLU A 101 -4.76 -7.02 -11.84
C GLU A 101 -4.75 -5.50 -11.75
N ILE A 102 -5.14 -4.93 -10.60
CA ILE A 102 -5.05 -3.48 -10.34
C ILE A 102 -3.57 -3.04 -10.29
N ILE A 103 -2.73 -3.77 -9.56
CA ILE A 103 -1.35 -3.37 -9.30
C ILE A 103 -0.44 -3.71 -10.49
N ASN A 104 -0.49 -4.95 -10.97
CA ASN A 104 0.42 -5.48 -11.99
C ASN A 104 -0.18 -5.48 -13.40
N GLY A 105 -1.47 -5.21 -13.52
CA GLY A 105 -2.17 -5.16 -14.80
C GLY A 105 -2.76 -6.50 -15.22
N ASN A 106 -3.47 -6.45 -16.33
CA ASN A 106 -3.99 -7.59 -17.06
C ASN A 106 -3.96 -7.27 -18.57
N LYS A 107 -4.73 -8.02 -19.37
CA LYS A 107 -4.82 -7.82 -20.82
C LYS A 107 -5.43 -6.46 -21.24
N ASP A 108 -6.27 -5.86 -20.41
CA ASP A 108 -7.06 -4.68 -20.75
C ASP A 108 -6.58 -3.42 -20.01
N PHE A 109 -5.91 -3.59 -18.87
CA PHE A 109 -5.36 -2.52 -18.05
C PHE A 109 -3.86 -2.73 -17.79
N PRO A 110 -2.98 -1.74 -18.07
CA PRO A 110 -1.54 -1.90 -17.85
C PRO A 110 -1.13 -2.18 -16.40
N GLY A 111 -1.93 -1.75 -15.42
CA GLY A 111 -1.58 -1.85 -13.99
C GLY A 111 -0.95 -0.57 -13.44
N LEU A 112 -1.18 -0.30 -12.15
CA LEU A 112 -0.65 0.89 -11.48
C LEU A 112 0.87 0.89 -11.39
N VAL A 113 1.50 -0.25 -11.08
CA VAL A 113 2.97 -0.35 -11.02
C VAL A 113 3.60 -0.15 -12.40
N PRO A 114 3.13 -0.79 -13.49
CA PRO A 114 3.63 -0.50 -14.83
C PRO A 114 3.46 0.96 -15.26
N LEU A 115 2.35 1.62 -14.89
CA LEU A 115 2.17 3.05 -15.15
C LEU A 115 3.19 3.92 -14.38
N VAL A 116 3.48 3.59 -13.12
CA VAL A 116 4.53 4.27 -12.35
C VAL A 116 5.91 4.06 -12.97
N ARG A 117 6.24 2.83 -13.40
CA ARG A 117 7.49 2.55 -14.12
C ARG A 117 7.62 3.38 -15.39
N LYS A 118 6.56 3.44 -16.19
CA LYS A 118 6.53 4.27 -17.40
C LYS A 118 6.83 5.75 -17.08
N TYR A 119 6.17 6.30 -16.07
CA TYR A 119 6.38 7.68 -15.63
C TYR A 119 7.82 7.95 -15.17
N ILE A 120 8.43 7.00 -14.46
CA ILE A 120 9.84 7.07 -14.06
C ILE A 120 10.77 7.03 -15.27
N HIS A 121 10.52 6.15 -16.24
CA HIS A 121 11.37 6.03 -17.43
C HIS A 121 11.33 7.28 -18.32
N GLU A 122 10.21 8.00 -18.34
CA GLU A 122 10.06 9.27 -19.06
C GLU A 122 10.78 10.45 -18.37
N ARG A 123 11.32 10.27 -17.16
CA ARG A 123 12.06 11.29 -16.41
C ARG A 123 13.57 11.15 -16.63
N GLU A 124 14.13 11.98 -17.51
CA GLU A 124 15.56 12.00 -17.83
C GLU A 124 16.45 12.50 -16.67
N ASP A 125 15.88 13.22 -15.71
CA ASP A 125 16.57 13.93 -14.63
C ASP A 125 16.83 13.11 -13.36
N MET A 126 16.48 11.81 -13.36
CA MET A 126 16.62 10.96 -12.18
C MET A 126 17.85 10.07 -12.23
N ASP A 127 18.64 10.09 -11.16
CA ASP A 127 19.84 9.27 -11.02
C ASP A 127 19.54 7.77 -10.91
N GLU A 128 20.51 6.94 -11.31
CA GLU A 128 20.34 5.49 -11.41
C GLU A 128 20.15 4.81 -10.05
N ASN A 129 20.77 5.33 -8.98
CA ASN A 129 20.61 4.76 -7.64
C ASN A 129 19.18 4.97 -7.14
N THR A 130 18.63 6.17 -7.31
CA THR A 130 17.23 6.46 -6.99
C THR A 130 16.27 5.59 -7.81
N ARG A 131 16.53 5.42 -9.11
CA ARG A 131 15.74 4.49 -9.96
C ARG A 131 15.76 3.07 -9.42
N HIS A 132 16.94 2.57 -9.07
CA HIS A 132 17.10 1.23 -8.51
C HIS A 132 16.33 1.08 -7.19
N THR A 133 16.44 2.04 -6.27
CA THR A 133 15.69 2.02 -5.00
C THR A 133 14.18 2.02 -5.22
N ILE A 134 13.68 2.87 -6.12
CA ILE A 134 12.25 2.90 -6.44
C ILE A 134 11.80 1.57 -7.04
N GLU A 135 12.59 0.96 -7.92
CA GLU A 135 12.25 -0.35 -8.48
C GLU A 135 12.14 -1.42 -7.39
N GLN A 136 13.00 -1.42 -6.36
CA GLN A 136 12.85 -2.33 -5.22
C GLN A 136 11.53 -2.10 -4.46
N TYR A 137 11.10 -0.84 -4.31
CA TYR A 137 9.80 -0.51 -3.72
C TYR A 137 8.63 -1.02 -4.57
N LEU A 138 8.70 -0.82 -5.89
CA LEU A 138 7.68 -1.30 -6.82
C LEU A 138 7.60 -2.83 -6.85
N LEU A 139 8.74 -3.52 -6.77
CA LEU A 139 8.81 -4.98 -6.68
C LEU A 139 8.16 -5.52 -5.41
N LEU A 140 8.35 -4.86 -4.26
CA LEU A 140 7.69 -5.24 -3.01
C LEU A 140 6.16 -5.19 -3.17
N ILE A 141 5.63 -4.08 -3.72
CA ILE A 141 4.19 -3.87 -3.90
C ILE A 141 3.62 -4.86 -4.92
N SER A 142 4.31 -5.02 -6.05
CA SER A 142 3.98 -5.96 -7.12
C SER A 142 3.86 -7.39 -6.62
N LYS A 143 4.88 -7.86 -5.88
CA LYS A 143 4.91 -9.23 -5.32
C LYS A 143 3.94 -9.45 -4.16
N ARG A 144 3.54 -8.40 -3.45
CA ARG A 144 2.46 -8.51 -2.44
C ARG A 144 1.10 -8.65 -3.10
N ALA A 145 0.89 -7.93 -4.20
CA ALA A 145 -0.37 -7.99 -4.95
C ALA A 145 -0.56 -9.33 -5.67
N ASP A 146 0.51 -9.94 -6.21
CA ASP A 146 0.43 -11.26 -6.85
C ASP A 146 0.48 -12.44 -5.86
N GLY A 147 0.78 -12.16 -4.59
CA GLY A 147 0.85 -13.16 -3.51
C GLY A 147 2.17 -13.92 -3.39
N THR A 148 3.19 -13.58 -4.17
CA THR A 148 4.56 -14.10 -4.05
C THR A 148 5.19 -13.71 -2.70
N LEU A 149 4.90 -12.50 -2.22
CA LEU A 149 5.28 -12.03 -0.89
C LEU A 149 4.04 -11.89 -0.01
N LEU A 150 4.18 -12.28 1.25
CA LEU A 150 3.13 -12.12 2.24
C LEU A 150 2.94 -10.65 2.62
N THR A 151 1.69 -10.30 2.90
CA THR A 151 1.38 -9.09 3.67
C THR A 151 1.78 -9.30 5.13
N ASN A 152 2.05 -8.21 5.86
CA ASN A 152 2.37 -8.31 7.29
C ASN A 152 1.24 -9.00 8.08
N ALA A 153 -0.03 -8.73 7.75
CA ALA A 153 -1.17 -9.43 8.35
C ALA A 153 -1.17 -10.95 8.07
N SER A 154 -0.74 -11.38 6.88
CA SER A 154 -0.64 -12.80 6.54
C SER A 154 0.55 -13.45 7.25
N TRP A 155 1.70 -12.79 7.25
CA TRP A 155 2.90 -13.24 7.96
C TRP A 155 2.67 -13.37 9.47
N ILE A 156 2.06 -12.37 10.13
CA ILE A 156 1.71 -12.44 11.56
C ILE A 156 0.81 -13.64 11.84
N ARG A 157 -0.18 -13.88 10.98
CA ARG A 157 -1.09 -15.02 11.13
C ARG A 157 -0.37 -16.35 10.97
N GLU A 158 0.49 -16.48 9.97
CA GLU A 158 1.30 -17.69 9.78
C GLU A 158 2.26 -17.92 10.95
N PHE A 159 2.86 -16.87 11.49
CA PHE A 159 3.68 -16.92 12.70
C PHE A 159 2.90 -17.51 13.88
N VAL A 160 1.71 -16.96 14.18
CA VAL A 160 0.86 -17.45 15.29
C VAL A 160 0.40 -18.89 15.05
N LEU A 161 -0.07 -19.21 13.84
CA LEU A 161 -0.59 -20.55 13.51
C LEU A 161 0.47 -21.64 13.58
N SER A 162 1.73 -21.30 13.31
CA SER A 162 2.87 -22.23 13.35
C SER A 162 3.60 -22.26 14.69
N HIS A 163 3.22 -21.42 15.65
CA HIS A 163 3.86 -21.34 16.94
C HIS A 163 3.59 -22.61 17.76
N SER A 164 4.62 -23.20 18.38
CA SER A 164 4.53 -24.44 19.16
C SER A 164 3.53 -24.36 20.31
N SER A 165 3.46 -23.21 20.98
CA SER A 165 2.53 -22.94 22.09
C SER A 165 1.09 -22.63 21.66
N TYR A 166 0.79 -22.51 20.35
CA TYR A 166 -0.55 -22.21 19.87
C TYR A 166 -1.46 -23.44 19.90
N LYS A 167 -2.61 -23.31 20.55
CA LYS A 167 -3.54 -24.42 20.83
C LYS A 167 -4.66 -24.56 19.81
N GLN A 168 -4.59 -23.88 18.67
CA GLN A 168 -5.65 -23.86 17.64
C GLN A 168 -7.00 -23.35 18.17
N ASP A 169 -6.97 -22.48 19.18
CA ASP A 169 -8.13 -21.96 19.90
C ASP A 169 -8.39 -20.46 19.64
N SER A 170 -7.66 -19.86 18.69
CA SER A 170 -7.67 -18.42 18.39
C SER A 170 -7.23 -17.52 19.55
N VAL A 171 -6.56 -18.07 20.56
CA VAL A 171 -6.00 -17.31 21.69
C VAL A 171 -4.50 -17.11 21.46
N ILE A 172 -4.05 -15.87 21.63
CA ILE A 172 -2.62 -15.51 21.61
C ILE A 172 -2.15 -15.44 23.07
N SER A 173 -1.30 -16.37 23.49
CA SER A 173 -0.70 -16.36 24.82
C SER A 173 0.40 -15.31 24.93
N GLU A 174 0.78 -14.96 26.16
CA GLU A 174 1.90 -14.02 26.42
C GLU A 174 3.21 -14.49 25.79
N GLU A 175 3.47 -15.80 25.74
CA GLU A 175 4.63 -16.39 25.08
C GLU A 175 4.62 -16.13 23.57
N ILE A 176 3.50 -16.44 22.88
CA ILE A 176 3.35 -16.19 21.44
C ILE A 176 3.50 -14.69 21.14
N GLN A 177 2.91 -13.83 21.97
CA GLN A 177 3.02 -12.38 21.83
C GLN A 177 4.46 -11.91 21.99
N TYR A 178 5.17 -12.38 23.02
CA TYR A 178 6.58 -12.03 23.25
C TYR A 178 7.45 -12.41 22.05
N ASP A 179 7.32 -13.65 21.56
CA ASP A 179 8.11 -14.15 20.44
C ASP A 179 7.78 -13.42 19.13
N LEU A 180 6.50 -13.08 18.91
CA LEU A 180 6.07 -12.28 17.75
C LEU A 180 6.72 -10.90 17.75
N ILE A 181 6.63 -10.18 18.87
CA ILE A 181 7.21 -8.83 18.99
C ILE A 181 8.73 -8.90 18.87
N TRP A 182 9.37 -9.87 19.49
CA TRP A 182 10.82 -10.07 19.37
C TRP A 182 11.22 -10.33 17.91
N LYS A 183 10.45 -11.15 17.18
CA LYS A 183 10.71 -11.42 15.77
C LYS A 183 10.55 -10.16 14.91
N MET A 184 9.54 -9.33 15.18
CA MET A 184 9.37 -8.03 14.50
C MET A 184 10.57 -7.11 14.76
N VAL A 185 11.06 -7.03 16.00
CA VAL A 185 12.27 -6.25 16.34
C VAL A 185 13.50 -6.75 15.59
N GLN A 186 13.67 -8.07 15.44
CA GLN A 186 14.75 -8.64 14.63
C GLN A 186 14.66 -8.21 13.17
N ILE A 187 13.48 -8.31 12.55
CA ILE A 187 13.24 -7.89 11.15
C ILE A 187 13.62 -6.41 10.97
N THR A 188 13.16 -5.53 11.87
CA THR A 188 13.47 -4.10 11.82
C THR A 188 14.99 -3.84 11.94
N ASN A 189 15.72 -4.62 12.74
CA ASN A 189 17.15 -4.43 12.98
C ASN A 189 18.06 -5.08 11.92
N GLU A 190 17.66 -6.21 11.33
CA GLU A 190 18.39 -6.86 10.24
C GLU A 190 18.44 -5.98 9.00
N HIS A 191 17.35 -5.28 8.69
CA HIS A 191 17.33 -4.28 7.62
C HIS A 191 18.32 -3.13 7.86
N LYS A 192 18.51 -2.68 9.11
CA LYS A 192 19.49 -1.62 9.43
C LYS A 192 20.93 -2.05 9.16
N LYS A 193 21.28 -3.32 9.41
CA LYS A 193 22.64 -3.85 9.18
C LYS A 193 22.98 -3.98 7.70
N LEU A 194 22.00 -4.29 6.85
CA LEU A 194 22.17 -4.38 5.40
C LEU A 194 22.29 -3.00 4.73
N SER A 195 21.75 -1.94 5.33
CA SER A 195 21.86 -0.57 4.83
C SER A 195 23.15 0.18 5.23
N THR A 196 23.96 -0.40 6.13
CA THR A 196 25.20 0.21 6.65
C THR A 196 26.48 -0.42 6.09
N ASN A 197 26.37 -1.38 5.19
CA ASN A 197 27.47 -1.99 4.44
C ASN A 197 27.29 -1.72 2.95
#